data_AF-U5CY47-F1
#
_entry.id   AF-U5CY47-F1
#
_cell.length_a   1.000
_cell.length_b   1.000
_cell.length_c   1.000
_cell.angle_alpha   90.00
_cell.angle_beta   90.00
_cell.angle_gamma   90.00
#
_symmetry.space_group_name_H-M   'P 1'
#
loop_
_entity.id
_entity.type
_entity.pdbx_description
1 polymer ?
#
loop_
_entity_poly.entity_id
_entity_poly.type
_entity_poly.pdbx_seq_one_letter_code
_entity_poly.pdbx_strand_id
1 'polypeptide(L)' 'MELSLIGMLSGPRPNWTLLQGSLIRRWAAKGDFDIIPKGPGAFLIRFSNREDMEAALLVGPCFIAGKCLVLKR' A
#
# COMPACT_ATOMS: atom_id res chain seq x y z
N MET A 1 8.67 -11.87 12.74
CA MET A 1 7.59 -11.94 11.73
C MET A 1 7.50 -10.57 11.11
N GLU A 2 7.78 -10.45 9.81
CA GLU A 2 7.84 -9.16 9.13
C GLU A 2 6.43 -8.58 8.96
N LEU A 3 6.17 -7.38 9.47
CA LEU A 3 4.89 -6.67 9.30
C LEU A 3 4.89 -5.92 7.97
N SER A 4 5.04 -6.66 6.88
CA SER A 4 5.29 -6.10 5.56
C SER A 4 4.36 -6.72 4.52
N LEU A 5 3.98 -5.90 3.54
CA LEU A 5 3.24 -6.33 2.35
C LEU A 5 3.96 -5.87 1.08
N ILE A 6 3.83 -6.65 0.01
CA ILE A 6 4.23 -6.27 -1.34
C ILE A 6 3.03 -5.68 -2.05
N GLY A 7 3.14 -4.43 -2.48
CA GLY A 7 2.17 -3.76 -3.33
C GLY A 7 2.60 -3.79 -4.80
N MET A 8 1.68 -4.15 -5.69
CA MET A 8 1.89 -4.10 -7.15
C MET A 8 0.77 -3.34 -7.85
N LEU A 9 1.13 -2.30 -8.61
CA LEU A 9 0.21 -1.54 -9.44
C LEU A 9 0.02 -2.19 -10.81
N SER A 10 -1.22 -2.19 -11.31
CA SER A 10 -1.55 -2.52 -12.69
C SER A 10 -1.21 -1.33 -13.61
N GLY A 11 0.08 -1.12 -13.86
CA GLY A 11 0.58 -0.07 -14.76
C GLY A 11 1.57 0.89 -14.08
N PRO A 12 1.87 2.04 -14.73
CA PRO A 12 2.86 2.97 -14.21
C PRO A 12 2.41 3.59 -12.88
N ARG A 13 3.38 3.80 -11.99
CA ARG A 13 3.15 4.48 -10.71
C ARG A 13 2.58 5.89 -10.94
N PRO A 14 1.44 6.24 -10.33
CA PRO A 14 0.93 7.61 -10.33
C PRO A 14 1.88 8.53 -9.53
N ASN A 15 1.62 9.83 -9.51
CA ASN A 15 2.41 10.76 -8.68
C ASN A 15 2.54 10.24 -7.23
N TRP A 16 3.75 10.27 -6.68
CA TRP A 16 4.07 9.71 -5.37
C TRP A 16 3.21 10.28 -4.24
N THR A 17 3.01 11.59 -4.22
CA THR A 17 2.17 12.28 -3.23
C THR A 17 0.71 11.84 -3.34
N LEU A 18 0.23 11.60 -4.57
CA LEU A 18 -1.13 11.10 -4.80
C LEU A 18 -1.26 9.66 -4.30
N LEU A 19 -0.27 8.80 -4.57
CA LEU A 19 -0.22 7.42 -4.08
C LEU A 19 -0.27 7.37 -2.55
N GLN A 20 0.66 8.07 -1.89
CA GLN A 20 0.73 8.13 -0.43
C GLN A 20 -0.55 8.69 0.17
N GLY A 21 -1.02 9.85 -0.32
CA GLY A 21 -2.24 10.47 0.21
C GLY A 21 -3.49 9.60 0.03
N SER A 22 -3.57 8.83 -1.06
CA SER A 22 -4.67 7.89 -1.28
C SER A 22 -4.63 6.73 -0.30
N LEU A 23 -3.45 6.17 -0.04
CA LEU A 23 -3.26 5.05 0.89
C LEU A 23 -3.49 5.46 2.35
N ILE A 24 -2.99 6.63 2.77
CA ILE A 24 -3.23 7.18 4.10
C ILE A 24 -4.74 7.33 4.36
N ARG A 25 -5.47 7.94 3.41
CA ARG A 25 -6.93 8.09 3.54
C ARG A 25 -7.69 6.77 3.50
N ARG A 26 -7.24 5.83 2.67
CA ARG A 26 -7.91 4.55 2.44
C ARG A 26 -7.79 3.61 3.63
N TRP A 27 -6.58 3.48 4.18
CA TRP A 27 -6.31 2.55 5.27
C TRP A 27 -6.64 3.15 6.63
N ALA A 28 -6.58 4.48 6.79
CA ALA A 28 -6.85 5.15 8.06
C ALA A 28 -6.17 4.43 9.24
N ALA A 29 -4.91 4.03 9.03
CA ALA A 29 -4.18 3.16 9.92
C ALA A 29 -4.07 3.79 11.32
N LYS A 30 -4.18 2.96 12.36
CA LYS A 30 -4.02 3.42 13.74
C LYS A 30 -2.56 3.75 14.06
N GLY A 31 -1.63 3.01 13.45
CA GLY A 31 -0.19 3.26 13.53
C GLY A 31 0.41 3.73 12.21
N ASP A 32 1.72 3.98 12.24
CA ASP A 32 2.47 4.41 11.07
C ASP A 32 2.73 3.25 10.09
N PHE A 33 2.90 3.60 8.82
CA PHE A 33 3.41 2.72 7.79
C PHE A 33 4.33 3.44 6.81
N ASP A 34 5.35 2.73 6.34
CA ASP A 34 6.27 3.20 5.30
C ASP A 34 5.94 2.57 3.96
N ILE A 35 6.11 3.33 2.88
CA ILE A 35 6.07 2.80 1.51
C ILE A 35 7.44 2.97 0.87
N ILE A 36 8.06 1.85 0.51
CA ILE A 36 9.40 1.79 -0.08
C ILE A 36 9.26 1.35 -1.55
N PRO A 37 9.54 2.22 -2.54
CA PRO A 37 9.56 1.82 -3.94
C PRO A 37 10.61 0.74 -4.21
N LYS A 38 10.24 -0.31 -4.93
CA LYS A 38 11.13 -1.38 -5.40
C LYS A 38 11.21 -1.47 -6.93
N GLY A 39 10.40 -0.70 -7.65
CA GLY A 39 10.40 -0.65 -9.11
C GLY A 39 9.27 0.22 -9.67
N PRO A 40 9.03 0.19 -11.00
CA PRO A 40 8.08 1.06 -11.71
C PRO A 40 6.62 1.01 -11.24
N GLY A 41 6.25 -0.02 -10.49
CA GLY A 41 4.93 -0.19 -9.88
C GLY A 41 4.93 -1.15 -8.70
N ALA A 42 6.12 -1.43 -8.13
CA ALA A 42 6.29 -2.37 -7.02
C ALA A 42 6.72 -1.61 -5.75
N PHE A 43 6.11 -1.98 -4.63
CA PHE A 43 6.33 -1.33 -3.33
C PHE A 43 6.47 -2.37 -2.25
N LEU A 44 7.39 -2.15 -1.33
CA LEU A 44 7.39 -2.78 -0.02
C LEU A 44 6.70 -1.82 0.95
N ILE A 45 5.63 -2.28 1.59
CA ILE A 45 4.89 -1.50 2.57
C ILE A 45 5.17 -2.12 3.94
N ARG A 46 5.69 -1.34 4.88
CA ARG A 46 5.99 -1.81 6.24
C ARG A 46 5.04 -1.15 7.21
N PHE A 47 4.40 -1.92 8.06
CA PHE A 47 3.46 -1.45 9.07
C PHE A 47 4.10 -1.53 10.45
N SER A 48 3.80 -0.56 11.30
CA SER A 48 4.14 -0.63 12.73
C SER A 48 3.16 -1.52 13.52
N ASN A 49 1.98 -1.80 12.96
CA ASN A 49 0.90 -2.54 13.60
C ASN A 49 0.39 -3.68 12.69
N ARG A 50 0.22 -4.87 13.27
CA ARG A 50 -0.33 -6.04 12.58
C ARG A 50 -1.79 -5.86 12.18
N GLU A 51 -2.62 -5.26 13.03
CA GLU A 51 -4.04 -5.05 12.71
C GLU A 51 -4.21 -4.19 11.45
N ASP A 52 -3.42 -3.13 11.34
CA ASP A 52 -3.43 -2.24 10.17
C ASP A 52 -2.97 -2.97 8.90
N MET A 53 -1.95 -3.83 9.01
CA MET A 53 -1.46 -4.67 7.90
C MET A 53 -2.54 -5.65 7.42
N GLU A 54 -3.18 -6.38 8.33
CA GLU A 54 -4.24 -7.34 7.98
C GLU A 54 -5.47 -6.62 7.44
N ALA A 55 -5.83 -5.47 8.00
CA ALA A 55 -6.91 -4.63 7.49
C ALA A 55 -6.62 -4.14 6.06
N ALA A 56 -5.41 -3.66 5.79
CA ALA A 56 -4.99 -3.25 4.45
C ALA A 56 -5.12 -4.41 3.44
N LEU A 57 -4.75 -5.63 3.85
CA LEU A 57 -4.88 -6.84 3.02
C LEU A 57 -6.36 -7.21 2.77
N LEU A 58 -7.22 -7.12 3.78
CA LEU A 58 -8.64 -7.46 3.72
C LEU A 58 -9.47 -6.47 2.89
N VAL A 59 -9.11 -5.19 2.86
CA VAL A 59 -9.77 -4.16 2.03
C VAL A 59 -9.67 -4.49 0.53
N GLY A 60 -8.74 -5.37 0.14
CA GLY A 60 -8.61 -5.86 -1.22
C GLY A 60 -7.94 -4.86 -2.16
N PRO A 61 -8.05 -5.07 -3.48
CA PRO A 61 -7.35 -4.24 -4.45
C PRO A 61 -7.78 -2.78 -4.35
N CYS A 62 -6.80 -1.88 -4.18
CA CYS A 62 -7.06 -0.46 -4.02
C CYS A 62 -6.91 0.27 -5.36
N PHE A 63 -7.96 0.95 -5.82
CA PHE A 63 -7.87 1.77 -7.02
C PHE A 63 -7.33 3.16 -6.69
N ILE A 64 -6.18 3.50 -7.28
CA ILE A 64 -5.48 4.77 -7.07
C ILE A 64 -5.24 5.40 -8.43
N ALA A 65 -5.86 6.56 -8.70
CA ALA A 65 -5.84 7.21 -10.01
C ALA A 65 -6.19 6.25 -11.17
N GLY A 66 -7.20 5.38 -10.97
CA GLY A 66 -7.63 4.39 -11.95
C GLY A 66 -6.67 3.20 -12.14
N LYS A 67 -5.64 3.07 -11.31
CA LYS A 67 -4.71 1.93 -11.30
C LYS A 67 -5.00 1.04 -10.10
N CYS A 68 -5.07 -0.27 -10.34
CA CYS A 68 -5.34 -1.25 -9.30
C CYS A 68 -4.03 -1.58 -8.56
N LEU A 69 -4.00 -1.36 -7.25
CA LEU A 69 -2.93 -1.79 -6.36
C LEU A 69 -3.35 -3.11 -5.70
N VAL A 70 -2.62 -4.17 -6.00
CA VAL A 70 -2.79 -5.48 -5.37
C VAL A 70 -1.76 -5.63 -4.25
N LEU A 71 -2.20 -6.08 -3.08
CA LEU A 71 -1.33 -6.36 -1.94
C LEU A 71 -1.13 -7.87 -1.78
N LYS A 72 0.07 -8.28 -1.40
CA LYS A 72 0.47 -9.67 -1.14
C LYS A 72 1.40 -9.73 0.07
N ARG A 73 1.47 -10.89 0.71
CA ARG A 73 2.48 -11.18 1.75
C ARG A 73 3.81 -11.54 1.10
#